data_AF-A0A1R3I0M7-F1
#
_entry.id   AF-A0A1R3I0M7-F1
#
_cell.length_a   1.000
_cell.length_b   1.000
_cell.length_c   1.000
_cell.angle_alpha   90.00
_cell.angle_beta   90.00
_cell.angle_gamma   90.00
#
_symmetry.space_group_name_H-M   'P 1'
#
loop_
_entity.id
_entity.type
_entity.pdbx_description
1 polymer ?
#
loop_
_entity_poly.entity_id
_entity_poly.type
_entity_poly.pdbx_seq_one_letter_code
_entity_poly.pdbx_strand_id
1 'polypeptide(L)'
;MMENNGKQAVGFGLNHSLQDSFKKFRKEKYFLCLILHNAEGIDPPSKYPANASRRNYRACVWINPENRYETDEVTGGIRKVAFDEEIRIPFNNDYGIPLETNFLSLEIVRVRSRCDPGPSRGSVVVGRLRVPLPKVPLVKISRRFGLVRLVNGEIVGEGHIGISMKVIPLH
;
A
#
# COMPACT_ATOMS: atom_id res chain seq x y z
N MET A 1 18.74 60.70 -41.01
CA MET A 1 17.34 60.34 -41.33
C MET A 1 17.08 59.04 -40.58
N MET A 2 16.40 59.09 -39.41
CA MET A 2 14.93 58.92 -39.26
C MET A 2 14.49 57.56 -39.83
N GLU A 3 13.82 56.65 -39.13
CA GLU A 3 12.82 56.83 -38.07
C GLU A 3 12.60 55.54 -37.26
N ASN A 4 12.03 55.73 -36.07
CA ASN A 4 11.60 54.75 -35.09
C ASN A 4 10.13 54.34 -35.36
N ASN A 5 9.68 53.20 -34.80
CA ASN A 5 8.29 52.74 -34.49
C ASN A 5 8.14 51.24 -34.82
N GLY A 6 7.79 50.29 -33.94
CA GLY A 6 7.08 50.34 -32.67
C GLY A 6 5.82 49.47 -32.74
N LYS A 7 5.75 48.38 -31.94
CA LYS A 7 4.57 47.71 -31.30
C LYS A 7 4.97 46.28 -30.91
N GLN A 8 5.20 45.93 -29.64
CA GLN A 8 4.36 45.81 -28.43
C GLN A 8 3.85 44.38 -28.15
N ALA A 9 4.26 43.89 -26.96
CA ALA A 9 3.61 42.95 -26.04
C ALA A 9 3.49 41.47 -26.51
N VAL A 10 3.62 40.45 -25.67
CA VAL A 10 3.12 40.29 -24.30
C VAL A 10 4.05 39.33 -23.55
N GLY A 11 4.46 39.71 -22.33
CA GLY A 11 5.11 38.79 -21.42
C GLY A 11 4.14 37.69 -20.98
N PHE A 12 4.56 36.44 -21.08
CA PHE A 12 4.07 35.40 -20.19
C PHE A 12 5.26 34.96 -19.34
N GLY A 13 5.31 35.54 -18.14
CA GLY A 13 6.14 35.01 -17.07
C GLY A 13 5.87 33.51 -16.96
N LEU A 14 6.90 32.72 -17.14
CA LEU A 14 6.86 31.31 -16.79
C LEU A 14 6.53 31.26 -15.31
N ASN A 15 5.30 30.80 -15.04
CA ASN A 15 4.70 30.73 -13.72
C ASN A 15 5.66 30.05 -12.74
N HIS A 16 6.31 30.89 -11.95
CA HIS A 16 7.08 30.54 -10.76
C HIS A 16 6.14 30.06 -9.61
N SER A 17 4.94 29.55 -9.94
CA SER A 17 3.85 29.28 -8.98
C SER A 17 3.36 27.83 -8.96
N LEU A 18 4.08 26.88 -9.59
CA LEU A 18 3.83 25.45 -9.39
C LEU A 18 4.97 24.73 -8.66
N GLN A 19 6.05 25.45 -8.30
CA GLN A 19 7.12 24.91 -7.46
C GLN A 19 6.94 25.21 -5.96
N ASP A 20 6.05 26.14 -5.59
CA ASP A 20 5.95 26.68 -4.22
C ASP A 20 4.76 26.21 -3.36
N SER A 21 4.23 25.01 -3.58
CA SER A 21 3.24 24.43 -2.64
C SER A 21 3.35 22.93 -2.40
N PHE A 22 4.44 22.30 -2.84
CA PHE A 22 4.79 21.00 -2.30
C PHE A 22 5.38 21.23 -0.91
N LYS A 23 4.54 21.20 0.13
CA LYS A 23 5.04 21.02 1.51
C LYS A 23 5.77 19.68 1.55
N LYS A 24 7.05 19.73 1.24
CA LYS A 24 8.01 18.65 1.43
C LYS A 24 7.89 18.20 2.87
N PHE A 25 7.86 16.89 3.09
CA PHE A 25 7.77 16.32 4.43
C PHE A 25 8.79 16.96 5.36
N ARG A 26 8.33 17.34 6.55
CA ARG A 26 9.17 17.91 7.61
C ARG A 26 9.76 16.77 8.44
N LYS A 27 10.77 17.09 9.25
CA LYS A 27 11.30 16.16 10.26
C LYS A 27 10.30 16.08 11.42
N GLU A 28 9.27 15.29 11.22
CA GLU A 28 8.14 15.18 12.13
C GLU A 28 7.72 13.70 12.20
N LYS A 29 6.92 13.39 13.22
CA LYS A 29 6.22 12.11 13.30
C LYS A 29 5.00 12.17 12.40
N TYR A 30 4.68 11.07 11.72
CA TYR A 30 3.50 10.95 10.86
C TYR A 30 2.72 9.67 11.21
N PHE A 31 1.42 9.68 10.92
CA PHE A 31 0.61 8.48 10.79
C PHE A 31 0.37 8.19 9.33
N LEU A 32 0.57 6.94 8.92
CA LEU A 32 -0.10 6.40 7.75
C LEU A 32 -1.47 5.89 8.19
N CYS A 33 -2.53 6.54 7.73
CA CYS A 33 -3.88 5.99 7.76
C CYS A 33 -4.05 5.09 6.55
N LEU A 34 -4.15 3.79 6.79
CA LEU A 34 -4.31 2.74 5.81
C LEU A 34 -5.70 2.14 5.93
N ILE A 35 -6.45 2.06 4.83
CA ILE A 35 -7.69 1.30 4.76
C ILE A 35 -7.48 0.14 3.79
N LEU A 36 -7.62 -1.07 4.30
CA LEU A 36 -7.63 -2.29 3.51
C LEU A 36 -9.08 -2.61 3.17
N HIS A 37 -9.42 -2.57 1.88
CA HIS A 37 -10.77 -2.88 1.40
C HIS A 37 -10.87 -4.39 1.23
N ASN A 38 -10.92 -4.85 -0.02
CA ASN A 38 -11.01 -6.26 -0.33
C ASN A 38 -9.84 -6.77 -1.16
N ALA A 39 -9.56 -8.07 -1.01
CA ALA A 39 -8.69 -8.83 -1.88
C ALA A 39 -9.49 -9.80 -2.76
N GLU A 40 -9.04 -10.00 -3.99
CA GLU A 40 -9.71 -10.81 -5.02
C GLU A 40 -8.70 -11.65 -5.79
N GLY A 41 -9.12 -12.85 -6.21
CA GLY A 41 -8.27 -13.73 -7.02
C GLY A 41 -7.03 -14.26 -6.30
N ILE A 42 -7.03 -14.21 -4.98
CA ILE A 42 -5.98 -14.77 -4.12
C ILE A 42 -6.28 -16.22 -3.77
N ASP A 43 -5.26 -17.05 -3.68
CA ASP A 43 -5.33 -18.44 -3.22
C ASP A 43 -6.44 -19.28 -3.92
N PRO A 44 -6.58 -19.24 -5.26
CA PRO A 44 -7.70 -19.84 -5.95
C PRO A 44 -7.72 -21.36 -5.75
N PRO A 45 -8.89 -21.97 -5.48
CA PRO A 45 -8.99 -23.41 -5.25
C PRO A 45 -8.47 -24.29 -6.41
N SER A 46 -8.48 -23.79 -7.64
CA SER A 46 -7.96 -24.50 -8.81
C SER A 46 -6.44 -24.70 -8.77
N LYS A 47 -5.70 -23.78 -8.15
CA LYS A 47 -4.25 -23.89 -7.98
C LYS A 47 -3.86 -24.43 -6.61
N TYR A 48 -4.62 -24.05 -5.59
CA TYR A 48 -4.38 -24.41 -4.20
C TYR A 48 -5.62 -25.11 -3.66
N PRO A 49 -5.85 -26.37 -4.03
CA PRO A 49 -6.98 -27.13 -3.52
C PRO A 49 -6.84 -27.27 -2.01
N ALA A 50 -7.83 -26.76 -1.28
CA ALA A 50 -7.99 -27.04 0.13
C ALA A 50 -9.43 -27.53 0.31
N ASN A 51 -9.63 -28.50 1.19
CA ASN A 51 -10.91 -29.17 1.41
C ASN A 51 -11.99 -28.26 2.04
N ALA A 52 -11.73 -26.95 2.12
CA ALA A 52 -12.60 -25.97 2.75
C ALA A 52 -13.12 -24.95 1.72
N SER A 53 -14.44 -24.81 1.66
CA SER A 53 -15.16 -23.81 0.86
C SER A 53 -14.96 -22.38 1.38
N ARG A 54 -14.42 -22.23 2.59
CA ARG A 54 -14.09 -20.96 3.25
C ARG A 54 -12.72 -21.06 3.92
N ARG A 55 -11.96 -19.97 3.87
CA ARG A 55 -10.62 -19.88 4.46
C ARG A 55 -10.56 -18.61 5.29
N ASN A 56 -9.80 -18.65 6.38
CA ASN A 56 -9.58 -17.47 7.21
C ASN A 56 -8.32 -16.76 6.73
N TYR A 57 -8.38 -15.44 6.69
CA TYR A 57 -7.30 -14.59 6.24
C TYR A 57 -7.07 -13.46 7.23
N ARG A 58 -5.86 -12.94 7.21
CA ARG A 58 -5.45 -11.72 7.90
C ARG A 58 -4.48 -10.97 6.98
N ALA A 59 -4.48 -9.65 7.05
CA ALA A 59 -3.42 -8.85 6.46
C ALA A 59 -2.42 -8.44 7.55
N CYS A 60 -1.14 -8.60 7.26
CA CYS A 60 -0.02 -8.12 8.07
C CYS A 60 0.63 -6.96 7.30
N VAL A 61 0.80 -5.81 7.94
CA VAL A 61 1.30 -4.59 7.31
C VAL A 61 2.38 -3.93 8.14
N TRP A 62 3.36 -3.33 7.49
CA TRP A 62 4.44 -2.62 8.17
C TRP A 62 5.15 -1.63 7.26
N ILE A 63 5.74 -0.61 7.88
CA ILE A 63 6.74 0.29 7.26
C ILE A 63 8.14 -0.11 7.77
N ASN A 64 8.30 -0.21 9.09
CA ASN A 64 9.47 -0.82 9.73
C ASN A 64 9.15 -2.31 10.01
N PRO A 65 9.95 -3.28 9.51
CA PRO A 65 9.76 -4.71 9.78
C PRO A 65 9.64 -5.13 11.25
N GLU A 66 10.19 -4.34 12.17
CA GLU A 66 10.11 -4.56 13.62
C GLU A 66 8.72 -4.23 14.20
N ASN A 67 7.96 -3.34 13.54
CA ASN A 67 6.65 -2.87 13.97
C ASN A 67 5.58 -3.31 12.99
N ARG A 68 5.05 -4.53 13.21
CA ARG A 68 4.00 -5.11 12.39
C ARG A 68 2.63 -4.85 12.99
N TYR A 69 1.67 -4.58 12.10
CA TYR A 69 0.27 -4.39 12.43
C TYR A 69 -0.53 -5.46 11.69
N GLU A 70 -1.60 -5.92 12.30
CA GLU A 70 -2.39 -7.04 11.83
C GLU A 70 -3.87 -6.66 11.84
N THR A 71 -4.59 -7.06 10.80
CA THR A 71 -6.05 -7.00 10.80
C THR A 71 -6.64 -8.07 11.71
N ASP A 72 -7.91 -7.93 12.01
CA ASP A 72 -8.70 -9.05 12.49
C ASP A 72 -8.70 -10.21 11.47
N GLU A 73 -8.96 -11.42 11.97
CA GLU A 73 -9.14 -12.57 11.09
C GLU A 73 -10.52 -12.50 10.41
N VAL A 74 -10.52 -12.56 9.09
CA VAL A 74 -11.74 -12.55 8.29
C VAL A 74 -11.92 -13.85 7.53
N THR A 75 -13.14 -14.40 7.56
CA THR A 75 -13.48 -15.55 6.73
C THR A 75 -13.74 -15.10 5.30
N GLY A 76 -12.83 -15.47 4.40
CA GLY A 76 -12.92 -15.17 2.98
C GLY A 76 -13.73 -16.19 2.20
N GLY A 77 -14.48 -15.70 1.20
CA GLY A 77 -15.11 -16.54 0.20
C GLY A 77 -14.14 -16.90 -0.94
N ILE A 78 -14.59 -17.77 -1.85
CA ILE A 78 -13.77 -18.26 -2.98
C ILE A 78 -13.29 -17.14 -3.92
N ARG A 79 -14.07 -16.05 -4.04
CA ARG A 79 -13.80 -14.98 -5.01
C ARG A 79 -13.22 -13.71 -4.39
N LYS A 80 -13.55 -13.45 -3.13
CA LYS A 80 -13.32 -12.17 -2.46
C LYS A 80 -13.15 -12.36 -0.96
N VAL A 81 -12.23 -11.60 -0.39
CA VAL A 81 -12.00 -11.45 1.05
C VAL A 81 -12.16 -9.97 1.37
N ALA A 82 -13.10 -9.62 2.25
CA ALA A 82 -13.30 -8.24 2.70
C ALA A 82 -12.63 -8.07 4.06
N PHE A 83 -11.70 -7.12 4.16
CA PHE A 83 -11.09 -6.71 5.42
C PHE A 83 -11.86 -5.52 5.98
N ASP A 84 -12.07 -4.49 5.15
CA ASP A 84 -12.78 -3.25 5.49
C ASP A 84 -12.31 -2.62 6.81
N GLU A 85 -10.98 -2.64 7.02
CA GLU A 85 -10.34 -2.24 8.28
C GLU A 85 -9.41 -1.03 8.08
N GLU A 86 -9.44 -0.10 9.04
CA GLU A 86 -8.52 1.06 9.12
C GLU A 86 -7.40 0.77 10.13
N ILE A 87 -6.15 0.87 9.67
CA ILE A 87 -4.94 0.74 10.47
C ILE A 87 -4.19 2.07 10.48
N ARG A 88 -3.74 2.50 11.66
CA ARG A 88 -2.90 3.70 11.82
C ARG A 88 -1.49 3.31 12.21
N ILE A 89 -0.54 3.57 11.30
CA ILE A 89 0.86 3.18 11.47
C ILE A 89 1.70 4.45 11.72
N PRO A 90 2.22 4.66 12.94
CA PRO A 90 3.17 5.73 13.20
C PRO A 90 4.50 5.46 12.48
N PHE A 91 5.09 6.50 11.92
CA PHE A 91 6.45 6.47 11.38
C PHE A 91 7.12 7.83 11.51
N ASN A 92 8.45 7.83 11.60
CA ASN A 92 9.25 9.05 11.66
C ASN A 92 9.83 9.35 10.28
N ASN A 93 9.83 10.62 9.90
CA ASN A 93 10.60 11.09 8.76
C ASN A 93 11.92 11.70 9.25
N ASP A 94 12.94 10.86 9.45
CA ASP A 94 14.28 11.33 9.82
C ASP A 94 15.11 11.62 8.56
N TYR A 95 15.82 12.75 8.53
CA TYR A 95 16.76 13.14 7.46
C TYR A 95 17.82 12.07 7.30
N GLY A 96 17.59 11.13 6.39
CA GLY A 96 18.46 9.99 6.12
C GLY A 96 17.78 8.91 5.28
N ILE A 97 16.44 8.83 5.37
CA ILE A 97 15.64 7.91 4.56
C ILE A 97 14.70 8.77 3.69
N PRO A 98 15.01 8.99 2.40
CA PRO A 98 14.08 9.67 1.50
C PRO A 98 12.71 8.99 1.60
N LEU A 99 11.59 9.71 1.61
CA LEU A 99 10.28 9.02 1.55
C LEU A 99 10.11 8.15 0.29
N GLU A 100 10.96 8.36 -0.71
CA GLU A 100 11.08 7.50 -1.88
C GLU A 100 11.59 6.08 -1.53
N THR A 101 12.14 5.87 -0.34
CA THR A 101 12.53 4.57 0.22
C THR A 101 11.59 4.08 1.33
N ASN A 102 10.56 4.85 1.70
CA ASN A 102 9.52 4.40 2.65
C ASN A 102 8.41 3.69 1.88
N PHE A 103 8.36 2.37 2.02
CA PHE A 103 7.33 1.53 1.43
C PHE A 103 6.46 0.94 2.52
N LEU A 104 5.16 0.91 2.27
CA LEU A 104 4.26 -0.01 2.96
C LEU A 104 4.51 -1.41 2.39
N SER A 105 4.88 -2.32 3.27
CA SER A 105 4.88 -3.76 3.00
C SER A 105 3.58 -4.35 3.52
N LEU A 106 3.00 -5.26 2.74
CA LEU A 106 1.76 -5.96 3.06
C LEU A 106 1.90 -7.42 2.69
N GLU A 107 1.49 -8.30 3.61
CA GLU A 107 1.28 -9.72 3.36
C GLU A 107 -0.16 -10.10 3.67
N ILE A 108 -0.80 -10.84 2.77
CA ILE A 108 -2.05 -11.53 3.07
C ILE A 108 -1.69 -12.95 3.47
N VAL A 109 -2.14 -13.34 4.65
CA VAL A 109 -1.84 -14.62 5.26
C VAL A 109 -3.15 -15.40 5.41
N ARG A 110 -3.20 -16.59 4.82
CA ARG A 110 -4.21 -17.60 5.18
C ARG A 110 -3.85 -18.15 6.54
N VAL A 111 -4.78 -18.19 7.48
CA VAL A 111 -4.56 -18.67 8.85
C VAL A 111 -5.46 -19.87 9.16
N ARG A 112 -5.08 -20.65 10.17
CA ARG A 112 -5.84 -21.80 10.70
C ARG A 112 -6.18 -22.85 9.62
N SER A 113 -5.30 -23.02 8.65
CA SER A 113 -5.46 -24.04 7.62
C SER A 113 -5.39 -25.44 8.23
N ARG A 114 -6.47 -26.20 8.11
CA ARG A 114 -6.55 -27.61 8.55
C ARG A 114 -5.92 -28.58 7.54
N CYS A 115 -5.54 -28.10 6.36
CA CYS A 115 -5.03 -28.92 5.26
C CYS A 115 -3.51 -28.91 5.14
N ASP A 116 -2.79 -28.14 5.96
CA ASP A 116 -1.32 -28.11 5.92
C ASP A 116 -0.77 -29.21 6.85
N PRO A 117 -0.17 -30.29 6.33
CA PRO A 117 0.29 -31.42 7.15
C PRO A 117 1.51 -31.01 8.01
N GLY A 118 1.43 -31.23 9.33
CA GLY A 118 2.54 -31.07 10.28
C GLY A 118 2.25 -30.11 11.44
N PRO A 119 3.19 -29.91 12.38
CA PRO A 119 3.04 -29.05 13.57
C PRO A 119 3.03 -27.54 13.24
N SER A 120 2.89 -27.18 11.95
CA SER A 120 2.80 -25.80 11.52
C SER A 120 1.51 -25.17 12.05
N ARG A 121 1.55 -23.89 12.43
CA ARG A 121 0.37 -23.13 12.87
C ARG A 121 -0.69 -22.93 11.76
N GLY A 122 -0.55 -23.59 10.61
CA GLY A 122 -1.48 -23.53 9.48
C GLY A 122 -1.55 -22.15 8.83
N SER A 123 -0.44 -21.40 8.84
CA SER A 123 -0.35 -20.05 8.26
C SER A 123 0.46 -20.06 6.97
N VAL A 124 -0.12 -19.53 5.89
CA VAL A 124 0.49 -19.50 4.55
C VAL A 124 0.36 -18.10 3.97
N VAL A 125 1.47 -17.50 3.52
CA VAL A 125 1.45 -16.24 2.78
C VAL A 125 0.88 -16.50 1.39
N VAL A 126 -0.25 -15.86 1.09
CA VAL A 126 -0.98 -16.02 -0.18
C VAL A 126 -0.87 -14.81 -1.09
N GLY A 127 -0.35 -13.69 -0.59
CA GLY A 127 -0.09 -12.51 -1.40
C GLY A 127 0.84 -11.54 -0.68
N ARG A 128 1.68 -10.86 -1.45
CA ARG A 128 2.62 -9.83 -1.00
C ARG A 128 2.46 -8.59 -1.86
N LEU A 129 2.63 -7.43 -1.24
CA LEU A 129 2.68 -6.14 -1.90
C LEU A 129 3.72 -5.27 -1.22
N ARG A 130 4.43 -4.48 -2.02
CA ARG A 130 5.25 -3.36 -1.55
C ARG A 130 4.86 -2.13 -2.36
N VAL A 131 4.38 -1.09 -1.68
CA VAL A 131 3.85 0.13 -2.32
C VAL A 131 4.47 1.37 -1.67
N PRO A 132 4.89 2.39 -2.45
CA PRO A 132 5.43 3.61 -1.88
C PRO A 132 4.35 4.37 -1.09
N LEU A 133 4.76 5.02 0.00
CA LEU A 133 3.87 5.90 0.75
C LEU A 133 3.44 7.13 -0.08
N PRO A 134 2.28 7.74 0.22
CA PRO A 134 1.88 9.02 -0.39
C PRO A 134 2.97 10.08 -0.25
N LYS A 135 3.37 10.72 -1.36
CA LYS A 135 4.42 11.76 -1.38
C LYS A 135 3.95 13.13 -0.86
N VAL A 136 2.64 13.32 -0.72
CA VAL A 136 2.05 14.58 -0.26
C VAL A 136 1.20 14.28 0.97
N PRO A 137 1.54 14.86 2.14
CA PRO A 137 0.70 14.75 3.33
C PRO A 137 -0.73 15.21 3.06
N LEU A 138 -1.68 14.62 3.77
CA LEU A 138 -3.11 14.90 3.73
C LEU A 138 -3.82 14.55 2.41
N VAL A 139 -3.09 14.18 1.35
CA VAL A 139 -3.67 13.67 0.11
C VAL A 139 -3.95 12.18 0.25
N LYS A 140 -5.21 11.79 0.01
CA LYS A 140 -5.63 10.39 -0.01
C LYS A 140 -5.34 9.80 -1.39
N ILE A 141 -4.70 8.63 -1.42
CA ILE A 141 -4.64 7.78 -2.60
C ILE A 141 -5.52 6.56 -2.38
N SER A 142 -6.25 6.12 -3.40
CA SER A 142 -7.12 4.95 -3.34
C SER A 142 -7.05 4.22 -4.66
N ARG A 143 -6.49 3.00 -4.65
CA ARG A 143 -6.19 2.24 -5.87
C ARG A 143 -6.24 0.73 -5.61
N ARG A 144 -6.34 -0.02 -6.70
CA ARG A 144 -6.18 -1.48 -6.73
C ARG A 144 -4.72 -1.82 -7.03
N PHE A 145 -4.15 -2.71 -6.23
CA PHE A 145 -2.75 -3.14 -6.36
C PHE A 145 -2.70 -4.63 -6.66
N GLY A 146 -1.81 -5.02 -7.58
CA GLY A 146 -1.51 -6.43 -7.82
C GLY A 146 -0.73 -7.03 -6.67
N LEU A 147 -1.05 -8.27 -6.32
CA LEU A 147 -0.33 -9.04 -5.31
C LEU A 147 0.58 -10.05 -6.00
N VAL A 148 1.66 -10.42 -5.34
CA VAL A 148 2.55 -11.49 -5.79
C VAL A 148 2.72 -12.55 -4.73
N ARG A 149 3.00 -13.80 -5.13
CA ARG A 149 3.28 -14.92 -4.24
C ARG A 149 4.60 -15.55 -4.62
N LEU A 150 5.37 -15.99 -3.63
CA LEU A 150 6.56 -16.81 -3.86
C LEU A 150 6.13 -18.28 -3.89
N VAL A 151 6.35 -18.95 -5.02
CA VAL A 151 6.02 -20.37 -5.22
C VAL A 151 7.26 -21.04 -5.80
N ASN A 152 7.81 -22.04 -5.11
CA ASN A 152 9.00 -22.79 -5.56
C ASN A 152 10.20 -21.90 -5.93
N GLY A 153 10.39 -20.76 -5.23
CA GLY A 153 11.46 -19.81 -5.51
C GLY A 153 11.13 -18.76 -6.58
N GLU A 154 9.99 -18.87 -7.26
CA GLU A 154 9.56 -17.94 -8.30
C GLU A 154 8.48 -16.95 -7.81
N ILE A 155 8.54 -15.72 -8.30
CA ILE A 155 7.54 -14.69 -8.01
C ILE A 155 6.44 -14.79 -9.07
N VAL A 156 5.23 -15.15 -8.64
CA VAL A 156 4.04 -15.24 -9.49
C VAL A 156 3.02 -14.17 -9.11
N GLY A 157 2.34 -13.60 -10.10
CA GLY A 157 1.21 -12.70 -9.86
C GLY A 157 0.01 -13.46 -9.29
N GLU A 158 -0.57 -12.95 -8.21
CA GLU A 158 -1.57 -13.67 -7.41
C GLU A 158 -2.66 -12.72 -6.90
N GLY A 159 -3.60 -12.36 -7.77
CA GLY A 159 -4.76 -11.55 -7.38
C GLY A 159 -4.44 -10.08 -7.13
N HIS A 160 -5.37 -9.39 -6.49
CA HIS A 160 -5.31 -7.95 -6.25
C HIS A 160 -5.90 -7.58 -4.88
N ILE A 161 -5.52 -6.41 -4.35
CA ILE A 161 -6.10 -5.81 -3.16
C ILE A 161 -6.44 -4.33 -3.38
N GLY A 162 -7.60 -3.88 -2.89
CA GLY A 162 -7.97 -2.48 -2.83
C GLY A 162 -7.39 -1.82 -1.58
N ILE A 163 -6.65 -0.72 -1.74
CA ILE A 163 -6.01 -0.02 -0.63
C ILE A 163 -6.28 1.48 -0.76
N SER A 164 -6.59 2.12 0.38
CA SER A 164 -6.52 3.57 0.50
C SER A 164 -5.48 3.99 1.53
N MET A 165 -4.69 5.02 1.21
CA MET A 165 -3.62 5.53 2.07
C MET A 165 -3.67 7.05 2.16
N LYS A 166 -3.46 7.59 3.36
CA LYS A 166 -3.28 9.03 3.60
C LYS A 166 -2.24 9.20 4.70
N VAL A 167 -1.28 10.10 4.49
CA VAL A 167 -0.30 10.45 5.53
C VAL A 167 -0.77 11.67 6.29
N ILE A 168 -0.72 11.63 7.62
CA ILE A 168 -1.17 12.70 8.51
C ILE A 168 -0.01 13.08 9.45
N PRO A 169 0.41 14.35 9.52
CA PRO A 169 1.38 14.80 10.51
C PRO A 169 0.87 14.59 11.93
N LEU A 170 1.73 14.13 12.85
CA LEU A 170 1.49 14.26 14.28
C LEU A 170 1.95 15.66 14.69
N HIS A 171 1.05 16.41 15.32
CA HIS A 171 1.35 17.67 15.99
C HIS A 171 1.90 17.43 17.38
#